data_AF-A0A421CR74-F1
#
_entry.id   AF-A0A421CR74-F1
#
_cell.length_a   1.000
_cell.length_b   1.000
_cell.length_c   1.000
_cell.angle_alpha   90.00
_cell.angle_beta   90.00
_cell.angle_gamma   90.00
#
_symmetry.space_group_name_H-M   'P 1'
#
loop_
_entity.id
_entity.type
_entity.pdbx_description
1 polymer ?
#
loop_
_entity_poly.entity_id
_entity_poly.type
_entity_poly.pdbx_seq_one_letter_code
_entity_poly.pdbx_strand_id
1 'polypeptide(L)'
;TGNMRGKEIIQLYVKDIESRVNRPEKELKGFEKIQLEPGEEKTVNFKLDKRAFAYYNTELNDWHVESGEFEILVGKSSKDIILKEKVKVHSTKTIRKKFHRNSTIGDLMEDPIGSQILKELMKDQLSQIFPVDEHRNEELVLSMMKYLPLRGLINFGRGKFTEEMLEDLLKKLNEQR
;
A
#
# COMPACT_ATOMS: atom_id res chain seq x y z
N THR A 1 -16.51 -29.55 -25.24
CA THR A 1 -15.93 -29.24 -26.56
C THR A 1 -17.00 -29.41 -27.62
N GLY A 2 -16.95 -28.66 -28.72
CA GLY A 2 -17.99 -28.69 -29.78
C GLY A 2 -17.50 -29.39 -31.05
N ASN A 3 -18.43 -29.71 -31.96
CA ASN A 3 -18.14 -30.40 -33.22
C ASN A 3 -17.86 -29.44 -34.39
N MET A 4 -17.73 -28.15 -34.11
CA MET A 4 -17.50 -27.13 -35.13
C MET A 4 -16.25 -26.33 -34.79
N ARG A 5 -15.54 -25.92 -35.85
CA ARG A 5 -14.44 -24.97 -35.74
C ARG A 5 -14.92 -23.67 -35.10
N GLY A 6 -14.17 -23.19 -34.10
CA GLY A 6 -14.53 -22.01 -33.33
C GLY A 6 -13.33 -21.12 -33.03
N LYS A 7 -13.62 -19.89 -32.58
CA LYS A 7 -12.61 -19.01 -31.98
C LYS A 7 -12.98 -18.74 -30.53
N GLU A 8 -11.98 -18.77 -29.66
CA GLU A 8 -12.12 -18.50 -28.23
C GLU A 8 -11.20 -17.34 -27.84
N ILE A 9 -11.61 -16.52 -26.88
CA ILE A 9 -10.79 -15.45 -26.32
C ILE A 9 -10.43 -15.81 -24.88
N ILE A 10 -9.17 -16.16 -24.67
CA ILE A 10 -8.62 -16.40 -23.34
C ILE A 10 -8.25 -15.05 -22.74
N GLN A 11 -8.73 -14.76 -21.54
CA GLN A 11 -8.52 -13.48 -20.86
C GLN A 11 -7.72 -13.71 -19.58
N LEU A 12 -6.65 -12.93 -19.40
CA LEU A 12 -5.78 -12.95 -18.23
C LEU A 12 -6.01 -11.71 -17.38
N TYR A 13 -6.31 -11.92 -16.11
CA TYR A 13 -6.47 -10.87 -15.13
C TYR A 13 -5.47 -10.99 -13.99
N VAL A 14 -5.17 -9.86 -13.37
CA VAL A 14 -4.41 -9.80 -12.11
C VAL A 14 -5.29 -9.14 -11.06
N LYS A 15 -5.32 -9.75 -9.86
CA LYS A 15 -6.00 -9.24 -8.67
C LYS A 15 -4.99 -9.06 -7.55
N ASP A 16 -5.04 -7.91 -6.90
CA ASP A 16 -4.26 -7.60 -5.71
C ASP A 16 -5.08 -7.98 -4.47
N ILE A 17 -4.57 -8.85 -3.60
CA ILE A 17 -5.34 -9.40 -2.46
C ILE A 17 -5.38 -8.42 -1.28
N GLU A 18 -4.28 -7.70 -1.05
CA GLU A 18 -4.05 -6.92 0.19
C GLU A 18 -3.78 -5.43 -0.12
N SER A 19 -4.25 -4.96 -1.27
CA SER A 19 -3.90 -3.62 -1.76
C SER A 19 -4.19 -2.53 -0.73
N ARG A 20 -3.20 -1.65 -0.50
CA ARG A 20 -3.35 -0.51 0.41
C ARG A 20 -4.08 0.66 -0.24
N VAL A 21 -4.19 0.63 -1.57
CA VAL A 21 -4.88 1.62 -2.38
C VAL A 21 -6.18 1.03 -2.92
N ASN A 22 -7.18 1.88 -3.13
CA ASN A 22 -8.43 1.45 -3.73
C ASN A 22 -8.19 1.09 -5.21
N ARG A 23 -8.38 -0.19 -5.57
CA ARG A 23 -8.17 -0.74 -6.90
C ARG A 23 -9.39 -1.55 -7.35
N PRO A 24 -9.58 -1.74 -8.67
CA PRO A 24 -10.55 -2.71 -9.16
C PRO A 24 -10.30 -4.10 -8.57
N GLU A 25 -11.36 -4.89 -8.37
CA GLU A 25 -11.27 -6.28 -7.87
C GLU A 25 -10.28 -7.12 -8.69
N LYS A 26 -10.22 -6.89 -10.01
CA LYS A 26 -9.25 -7.48 -10.93
C LYS A 26 -9.14 -6.62 -12.19
N GLU A 27 -7.99 -6.68 -12.82
CA GLU A 27 -7.66 -5.87 -13.99
C GLU A 27 -7.22 -6.79 -15.14
N LEU A 28 -7.73 -6.57 -16.36
CA LEU A 28 -7.32 -7.34 -17.54
C LEU A 28 -5.88 -6.95 -17.91
N LYS A 29 -4.97 -7.93 -17.96
CA LYS A 29 -3.54 -7.74 -18.29
C LYS A 29 -3.14 -8.34 -19.62
N GLY A 30 -3.96 -9.23 -20.19
CA GLY A 30 -3.73 -9.78 -21.51
C GLY A 30 -4.95 -10.55 -22.00
N PHE A 31 -5.03 -10.73 -23.31
CA PHE A 31 -5.97 -11.68 -23.91
C PHE A 31 -5.36 -12.25 -25.18
N GLU A 32 -5.73 -13.48 -25.51
CA GLU A 32 -5.33 -14.12 -26.77
C GLU A 32 -6.56 -14.73 -27.43
N LYS A 33 -6.73 -14.46 -28.74
CA LYS A 33 -7.80 -15.03 -29.54
C LYS A 33 -7.25 -16.19 -30.35
N ILE A 34 -7.66 -17.41 -30.01
CA ILE A 34 -7.24 -18.62 -30.71
C ILE A 34 -8.36 -19.18 -31.57
N GLN A 35 -8.00 -19.82 -32.66
CA GLN A 35 -8.91 -20.65 -33.44
C GLN A 35 -8.58 -22.11 -33.16
N LEU A 36 -9.61 -22.93 -32.99
CA LEU A 36 -9.48 -24.37 -32.75
C LEU A 36 -10.38 -25.16 -33.71
N GLU A 37 -9.83 -26.20 -34.31
CA GLU A 37 -10.62 -27.27 -34.93
C GLU A 37 -11.27 -28.16 -33.83
N PRO A 38 -12.32 -28.94 -34.16
CA PRO A 38 -12.93 -29.86 -33.20
C PRO A 38 -11.90 -30.83 -32.60
N GLY A 39 -11.78 -30.84 -31.27
CA GLY A 39 -10.83 -31.68 -30.54
C GLY A 39 -9.37 -31.19 -30.55
N GLU A 40 -9.07 -30.07 -31.19
CA GLU A 40 -7.73 -29.46 -31.15
C GLU A 40 -7.46 -28.81 -29.78
N GLU A 41 -6.21 -28.94 -29.31
CA GLU A 41 -5.69 -28.25 -28.13
C GLU A 41 -4.53 -27.33 -28.52
N LYS A 42 -4.47 -26.15 -27.90
CA LYS A 42 -3.38 -25.18 -28.08
C LYS A 42 -2.93 -24.62 -26.75
N THR A 43 -1.62 -24.46 -26.60
CA THR A 43 -1.02 -23.79 -25.44
C THR A 43 -0.91 -22.29 -25.70
N VAL A 44 -1.48 -21.50 -24.79
CA VAL A 44 -1.44 -20.04 -24.78
C VAL A 44 -0.44 -19.58 -23.72
N ASN A 45 0.44 -18.64 -24.06
CA ASN A 45 1.48 -18.13 -23.17
C ASN A 45 1.32 -16.64 -22.95
N PHE A 46 1.20 -16.23 -21.69
CA PHE A 46 1.19 -14.82 -21.32
C PHE A 46 2.47 -14.45 -20.58
N LYS A 47 3.08 -13.32 -20.97
CA LYS A 47 4.21 -12.73 -20.26
C LYS A 47 3.70 -11.60 -19.38
N LEU A 48 3.84 -11.75 -18.07
CA LEU A 48 3.56 -10.69 -17.10
C LEU A 48 4.86 -10.00 -16.71
N ASP A 49 4.91 -8.68 -16.90
CA ASP A 49 6.01 -7.84 -16.45
C ASP A 49 5.64 -7.10 -15.16
N LYS A 50 6.53 -6.23 -14.68
CA LYS A 50 6.29 -5.40 -13.49
C LYS A 50 5.00 -4.57 -13.61
N ARG A 51 4.65 -4.11 -14.81
CA ARG A 51 3.47 -3.24 -15.03
C ARG A 51 2.16 -3.97 -14.81
N ALA A 52 2.15 -5.29 -14.98
CA ALA A 52 0.97 -6.09 -14.70
C ALA A 52 0.52 -5.99 -13.23
N PHE A 53 1.45 -5.79 -12.30
CA PHE A 53 1.18 -5.71 -10.87
C PHE A 53 1.11 -4.26 -10.36
N ALA A 54 1.53 -3.29 -11.17
CA ALA A 54 1.70 -1.92 -10.76
C ALA A 54 0.39 -1.12 -10.75
N TYR A 55 0.31 -0.15 -9.84
CA TYR A 55 -0.63 0.97 -9.88
C TYR A 55 0.15 2.28 -10.03
N TYR A 56 -0.54 3.35 -10.42
CA TYR A 56 0.08 4.68 -10.47
C TYR A 56 0.03 5.33 -9.09
N ASN A 57 1.20 5.58 -8.49
CA ASN A 57 1.29 6.25 -7.20
C ASN A 57 1.49 7.76 -7.42
N THR A 58 0.50 8.55 -7.01
CA THR A 58 0.49 10.01 -7.19
C THR A 58 1.52 10.74 -6.35
N GLU A 59 1.96 10.17 -5.22
CA GLU A 59 3.04 10.76 -4.40
C GLU A 59 4.40 10.58 -5.06
N LEU A 60 4.61 9.44 -5.73
CA LEU A 60 5.84 9.16 -6.48
C LEU A 60 5.83 9.76 -7.89
N ASN A 61 4.68 10.20 -8.40
CA ASN A 61 4.45 10.51 -9.81
C ASN A 61 4.94 9.39 -10.76
N ASP A 62 4.83 8.12 -10.31
CA ASP A 62 5.42 6.98 -10.99
C ASP A 62 4.65 5.70 -10.69
N TRP A 63 4.89 4.66 -11.49
CA TRP A 63 4.31 3.34 -11.33
C TRP A 63 5.00 2.58 -10.20
N HIS A 64 4.18 2.09 -9.29
CA HIS A 64 4.64 1.36 -8.12
C HIS A 64 3.97 -0.01 -8.05
N VAL A 65 4.74 -1.01 -7.63
CA VAL A 65 4.25 -2.36 -7.33
C VAL A 65 4.41 -2.54 -5.85
N GLU A 66 3.31 -2.84 -5.15
CA GLU A 66 3.37 -3.21 -3.75
C GLU A 66 3.91 -4.63 -3.58
N SER A 67 4.65 -4.86 -2.49
CA SER A 67 4.96 -6.21 -2.06
C SER A 67 3.69 -6.84 -1.49
N GLY A 68 3.33 -8.04 -1.94
CA GLY A 68 2.09 -8.68 -1.52
C GLY A 68 1.75 -9.94 -2.32
N GLU A 69 0.62 -10.54 -1.98
CA GLU A 69 0.04 -11.63 -2.75
C GLU A 69 -0.88 -11.13 -3.86
N PHE A 70 -0.72 -11.69 -5.05
CA PHE A 70 -1.57 -11.43 -6.20
C PHE A 70 -2.19 -12.74 -6.71
N GLU A 71 -3.44 -12.69 -7.18
CA GLU A 71 -4.05 -13.80 -7.92
C GLU A 71 -3.92 -13.54 -9.42
N ILE A 72 -3.35 -14.50 -10.14
CA ILE A 72 -3.37 -14.60 -11.60
C ILE A 72 -4.62 -15.39 -11.98
N LEU A 73 -5.51 -14.78 -12.75
CA LEU A 73 -6.82 -15.35 -13.07
C LEU A 73 -6.94 -15.52 -14.59
N VAL A 74 -7.34 -16.69 -15.05
CA VAL A 74 -7.61 -16.96 -16.47
C VAL A 74 -9.08 -17.31 -16.65
N GLY A 75 -9.76 -16.67 -17.60
CA GLY A 75 -11.18 -16.87 -17.84
C GLY A 75 -11.60 -16.64 -19.29
N LYS A 76 -12.86 -17.00 -19.56
CA LYS A 76 -13.55 -16.67 -20.83
C LYS A 76 -14.16 -15.28 -20.83
N SER A 77 -14.43 -14.76 -19.63
CA SER A 77 -14.89 -13.40 -19.40
C SER A 77 -14.46 -12.93 -18.01
N SER A 78 -14.66 -11.64 -17.70
CA SER A 78 -14.40 -11.13 -16.34
C SER A 78 -15.27 -11.80 -15.26
N LYS A 79 -16.40 -12.40 -15.63
CA LYS A 79 -17.30 -13.12 -14.72
C LYS A 79 -17.06 -14.63 -14.69
N ASP A 80 -16.49 -15.17 -15.76
CA ASP A 80 -16.27 -16.61 -15.95
C ASP A 80 -14.76 -16.94 -15.89
N ILE A 81 -14.26 -17.08 -14.66
CA ILE A 81 -12.87 -17.40 -14.34
C ILE A 81 -12.74 -18.91 -14.12
N ILE A 82 -11.80 -19.52 -14.83
CA ILE A 82 -11.60 -20.98 -14.90
C ILE A 82 -10.37 -21.40 -14.10
N LEU A 83 -9.29 -20.64 -14.19
CA LEU A 83 -8.04 -20.92 -13.48
C LEU A 83 -7.67 -19.75 -12.58
N LYS A 84 -7.09 -20.08 -11.43
CA LYS A 84 -6.57 -19.11 -10.46
C LYS A 84 -5.28 -19.65 -9.88
N GLU A 85 -4.26 -18.81 -9.81
CA GLU A 85 -2.98 -19.14 -9.19
C GLU A 85 -2.50 -17.96 -8.36
N LYS A 86 -1.89 -18.21 -7.20
CA LYS A 86 -1.35 -17.16 -6.34
C LYS A 86 0.14 -16.98 -6.59
N VAL A 87 0.58 -15.72 -6.62
CA VAL A 87 1.99 -15.36 -6.71
C VAL A 87 2.33 -14.31 -5.67
N LYS A 88 3.50 -14.44 -5.04
CA LYS A 88 4.02 -13.43 -4.12
C LYS A 88 4.98 -12.52 -4.86
N VAL A 89 4.68 -11.23 -4.87
CA VAL A 89 5.51 -10.20 -5.52
C VAL A 89 6.28 -9.45 -4.45
N HIS A 90 7.58 -9.25 -4.71
CA HIS A 90 8.46 -8.46 -3.87
C HIS A 90 8.84 -7.19 -4.59
N SER A 91 8.39 -6.04 -4.06
CA SER A 91 8.78 -4.74 -4.57
C SER A 91 10.24 -4.44 -4.26
N THR A 92 10.93 -3.87 -5.24
CA THR A 92 12.31 -3.39 -5.09
C THR A 92 12.39 -1.89 -4.79
N LYS A 93 11.25 -1.18 -4.75
CA LYS A 93 11.20 0.27 -4.53
C LYS A 93 10.46 0.53 -3.23
N THR A 94 11.09 1.24 -2.30
CA THR A 94 10.41 1.73 -1.09
C THR A 94 9.74 3.08 -1.37
N ILE A 95 8.45 3.22 -1.06
CA ILE A 95 7.77 4.52 -1.11
C ILE A 95 8.23 5.31 0.11
N ARG A 96 8.78 6.51 -0.13
CA ARG A 96 9.14 7.45 0.94
C ARG A 96 7.94 8.35 1.23
N LYS A 97 7.21 8.10 2.32
CA LYS A 97 6.10 8.98 2.75
C LYS A 97 6.64 10.37 3.07
N LYS A 98 6.26 11.42 2.33
CA LYS A 98 6.62 12.80 2.73
C LYS A 98 5.80 13.21 3.94
N PHE A 99 6.46 13.63 5.01
CA PHE A 99 5.76 14.11 6.20
C PHE A 99 5.47 15.59 6.09
N HIS A 100 4.26 15.97 6.50
CA HIS A 100 3.83 17.35 6.61
C HIS A 100 3.05 17.53 7.92
N ARG A 101 2.71 18.77 8.27
CA ARG A 101 2.06 19.09 9.55
C ARG A 101 0.72 18.38 9.84
N ASN A 102 0.07 17.81 8.82
CA ASN A 102 -1.17 17.03 8.96
C ASN A 102 -0.94 15.52 8.91
N SER A 103 0.29 15.06 8.65
CA SER A 103 0.64 13.66 8.87
C SER A 103 0.44 13.30 10.34
N THR A 104 0.07 12.07 10.61
CA THR A 104 -0.27 11.62 11.96
C THR A 104 0.93 11.03 12.69
N ILE A 105 0.84 10.94 14.02
CA ILE A 105 1.79 10.17 14.81
C ILE A 105 1.79 8.70 14.37
N GLY A 106 0.64 8.16 13.96
CA GLY A 106 0.54 6.82 13.39
C GLY A 106 1.36 6.64 12.12
N ASP A 107 1.34 7.62 11.21
CA ASP A 107 2.17 7.60 9.99
C ASP A 107 3.67 7.54 10.32
N LEU A 108 4.10 8.21 11.39
CA LEU A 108 5.47 8.16 11.87
C LEU A 108 5.85 6.82 12.48
N MET A 109 4.95 6.23 13.27
CA MET A 109 5.17 4.92 13.89
C MET A 109 5.30 3.80 12.87
N GLU A 110 4.59 3.89 11.74
CA GLU A 110 4.67 2.93 10.64
C GLU A 110 5.93 3.09 9.77
N ASP A 111 6.65 4.21 9.92
CA ASP A 111 7.90 4.47 9.22
C ASP A 111 9.13 4.12 10.08
N PRO A 112 10.12 3.38 9.56
CA PRO A 112 11.29 2.99 10.34
C PRO A 112 12.05 4.19 10.94
N ILE A 113 12.32 5.22 10.13
CA ILE A 113 13.06 6.42 10.54
C ILE A 113 12.17 7.34 11.38
N GLY A 114 10.91 7.53 10.95
CA GLY A 114 9.90 8.30 11.67
C GLY A 114 9.67 7.79 13.09
N SER A 115 9.62 6.47 13.28
CA SER A 115 9.43 5.85 14.59
C SER A 115 10.63 6.06 15.51
N GLN A 116 11.84 6.12 14.96
CA GLN A 116 13.05 6.40 15.73
C GLN A 116 13.11 7.87 16.16
N ILE A 117 12.89 8.80 15.23
CA ILE A 117 12.85 10.24 15.51
C ILE A 117 11.73 10.55 16.51
N LEU A 118 10.56 9.92 16.34
CA LEU A 118 9.45 10.04 17.28
C LEU A 118 9.85 9.52 18.67
N LYS A 119 10.51 8.37 18.78
CA LYS A 119 10.98 7.82 20.06
C LYS A 119 11.98 8.73 20.76
N GLU A 120 12.90 9.34 20.02
CA GLU A 120 13.85 10.32 20.56
C GLU A 120 13.12 11.57 21.09
N LEU A 121 12.17 12.11 20.32
CA LEU A 121 11.32 13.21 20.76
C LEU A 121 10.42 12.82 21.96
N MET A 122 9.95 11.58 21.99
CA MET A 122 9.07 11.03 23.02
C MET A 122 9.74 10.89 24.38
N LYS A 123 11.04 10.58 24.41
CA LYS A 123 11.80 10.41 25.67
C LYS A 123 11.84 11.69 26.50
N ASP A 124 11.95 12.85 25.85
CA ASP A 124 12.23 14.10 26.55
C ASP A 124 10.98 14.94 26.89
N GLN A 125 9.88 14.82 26.14
CA GLN A 125 8.77 15.79 26.22
C GLN A 125 7.38 15.17 26.44
N LEU A 126 7.16 13.90 26.11
CA LEU A 126 5.80 13.40 25.94
C LEU A 126 5.11 13.02 27.27
N SER A 127 5.86 12.55 28.27
CA SER A 127 5.37 12.33 29.63
C SER A 127 4.85 13.61 30.29
N GLN A 128 5.30 14.77 29.83
CA GLN A 128 4.86 16.08 30.32
C GLN A 128 3.61 16.61 29.60
N ILE A 129 3.32 16.09 28.41
CA ILE A 129 2.22 16.53 27.54
C ILE A 129 1.00 15.60 27.70
N PHE A 130 1.26 14.29 27.82
CA PHE A 130 0.25 13.26 28.04
C PHE A 130 0.61 12.46 29.31
N PRO A 131 0.20 12.95 30.51
CA PRO A 131 0.40 12.19 31.73
C PRO A 131 -0.36 10.85 31.64
N VAL A 132 0.39 9.75 31.73
CA VAL A 132 -0.17 8.40 31.88
C VAL A 132 -0.40 8.21 33.37
N ASP A 133 -1.67 8.21 33.78
CA ASP A 133 -2.08 7.95 35.16
C ASP A 133 -2.37 6.45 35.33
N GLU A 134 -2.29 5.90 36.55
CA GLU A 134 -2.47 4.46 36.83
C GLU A 134 -3.83 3.91 36.37
N HIS A 135 -4.80 4.79 36.07
CA HIS A 135 -6.15 4.45 35.62
C HIS A 135 -6.38 4.55 34.10
N ARG A 136 -5.36 4.91 33.29
CA ARG A 136 -5.49 4.95 31.83
C ARG A 136 -4.82 3.74 31.19
N ASN A 137 -5.60 2.97 30.44
CA ASN A 137 -5.07 1.89 29.60
C ASN A 137 -4.11 2.50 28.56
N GLU A 138 -2.82 2.15 28.62
CA GLU A 138 -1.77 2.61 27.70
C GLU A 138 -2.15 2.38 26.24
N GLU A 139 -2.83 1.27 25.96
CA GLU A 139 -3.31 0.90 24.63
C GLU A 139 -4.34 1.91 24.09
N LEU A 140 -5.23 2.41 24.96
CA LEU A 140 -6.23 3.41 24.59
C LEU A 140 -5.55 4.75 24.28
N VAL A 141 -4.57 5.16 25.09
CA VAL A 141 -3.82 6.41 24.87
C VAL A 141 -3.02 6.33 23.57
N LEU A 142 -2.33 5.22 23.33
CA LEU A 142 -1.57 4.99 22.10
C LEU A 142 -2.49 5.00 20.86
N SER A 143 -3.66 4.38 20.98
CA SER A 143 -4.68 4.37 19.92
C SER A 143 -5.19 5.77 19.60
N MET A 144 -5.42 6.61 20.60
CA MET A 144 -5.81 8.01 20.39
C MET A 144 -4.69 8.82 19.74
N MET A 145 -3.45 8.61 20.19
CA MET A 145 -2.29 9.30 19.65
C MET A 145 -2.05 8.95 18.18
N LYS A 146 -2.31 7.70 17.77
CA LYS A 146 -2.13 7.25 16.38
C LYS A 146 -2.79 8.18 15.36
N TYR A 147 -3.93 8.79 15.70
CA TYR A 147 -4.69 9.66 14.81
C TYR A 147 -4.42 11.16 15.01
N LEU A 148 -3.56 11.53 15.96
CA LEU A 148 -3.22 12.93 16.21
C LEU A 148 -2.32 13.47 15.08
N PRO A 149 -2.69 14.57 14.39
CA PRO A 149 -1.82 15.21 13.41
C PRO A 149 -0.62 15.85 14.10
N LEU A 150 0.52 15.94 13.41
CA LEU A 150 1.77 16.50 13.96
C LEU A 150 1.61 17.93 14.48
N ARG A 151 0.85 18.79 13.78
CA ARG A 151 0.51 20.13 14.28
C ARG A 151 -0.24 20.14 15.61
N GLY A 152 -0.93 19.04 15.92
CA GLY A 152 -1.63 18.87 17.19
C GLY A 152 -0.67 18.94 18.37
N LEU A 153 0.60 18.54 18.20
CA LEU A 153 1.62 18.62 19.25
C LEU A 153 1.82 20.06 19.78
N ILE A 154 1.59 21.07 18.95
CA ILE A 154 1.66 22.48 19.37
C ILE A 154 0.54 22.81 20.36
N ASN A 155 -0.69 22.42 20.01
CA ASN A 155 -1.87 22.67 20.84
C ASN A 155 -1.82 21.88 22.15
N PHE A 156 -1.38 20.62 22.09
CA PHE A 156 -1.28 19.77 23.28
C PHE A 156 -0.04 20.08 24.12
N GLY A 157 1.03 20.58 23.50
CA GLY A 157 2.31 20.87 24.13
C GLY A 157 2.28 21.99 25.18
N ARG A 158 1.16 22.71 25.34
CA ARG A 158 1.00 23.83 26.30
C ARG A 158 2.15 24.84 26.20
N GLY A 159 2.60 25.15 24.98
CA GLY A 159 3.71 26.06 24.70
C GLY A 159 5.12 25.44 24.78
N LYS A 160 5.26 24.18 25.20
CA LYS A 160 6.55 23.45 25.21
C LYS A 160 6.96 22.90 23.85
N PHE A 161 6.00 22.80 22.93
CA PHE A 161 6.25 22.40 21.54
C PHE A 161 5.82 23.56 20.64
N THR A 162 6.79 24.18 19.96
CA THR A 162 6.58 25.41 19.17
C THR A 162 6.41 25.10 17.68
N GLU A 163 5.99 26.10 16.90
CA GLU A 163 5.95 25.98 15.43
C GLU A 163 7.36 25.74 14.85
N GLU A 164 8.38 26.41 15.40
CA GLU A 164 9.79 26.21 15.01
C GLU A 164 10.24 24.76 15.24
N MET A 165 9.88 24.16 16.38
CA MET A 165 10.17 22.75 16.65
C MET A 165 9.44 21.80 15.69
N LEU A 166 8.21 22.16 15.27
CA LEU A 166 7.48 21.39 14.27
C LEU A 166 8.17 21.47 12.90
N GLU A 167 8.62 22.65 12.49
CA GLU A 167 9.36 22.85 11.24
C GLU A 167 10.67 22.06 11.23
N ASP A 168 11.44 22.11 12.31
CA ASP A 168 12.67 21.34 12.49
C ASP A 168 12.43 19.83 12.47
N LEU A 169 11.36 19.38 13.13
CA LEU A 169 10.95 17.97 13.09
C LEU A 169 10.62 17.54 11.66
N LEU A 170 9.80 18.30 10.94
CA LEU A 170 9.42 18.01 9.56
C LEU A 170 10.64 18.05 8.64
N LYS A 171 11.58 18.95 8.87
CA LYS A 171 12.85 19.02 8.15
C LYS A 171 13.68 17.77 8.37
N LYS A 172 13.94 17.38 9.63
CA LYS A 172 14.67 16.14 9.97
C LYS A 172 14.02 14.90 9.37
N LEU A 173 12.71 14.78 9.49
CA LEU A 173 11.93 13.66 8.96
C LEU A 173 12.03 13.51 7.44
N ASN A 174 12.15 14.62 6.72
CA ASN A 174 12.22 14.62 5.26
C ASN A 174 13.67 14.64 4.72
N GLU A 175 14.65 15.12 5.49
CA GLU A 175 16.06 15.23 5.10
C GLU A 175 16.94 14.04 5.54
N GLN A 176 16.68 13.41 6.69
CA GLN A 176 17.49 12.28 7.20
C GLN A 176 17.18 10.93 6.50
N ARG A 177 16.96 10.96 5.18
CA ARG A 177 16.39 9.82 4.42
C ARG A 177 17.07 9.48 3.10
#